data_AF-A0A1I7IDW5-F1
#
_entry.id   AF-A0A1I7IDW5-F1
#
_cell.length_a   1.000
_cell.length_b   1.000
_cell.length_c   1.000
_cell.angle_alpha   90.00
_cell.angle_beta   90.00
_cell.angle_gamma   90.00
#
_symmetry.space_group_name_H-M   'P 1'
#
loop_
_entity.id
_entity.type
_entity.pdbx_description
1 polymer ?
#
loop_
_entity_poly.entity_id
_entity_poly.type
_entity_poly.pdbx_seq_one_letter_code
_entity_poly.pdbx_strand_id
1 'polypeptide(L)'
;MIAWLKTDSSPALIGMCVNKKVLGRSIEERDPGINERTEFGHWECDLMIGQKTGDDEVLLTLAERMSREYWMIPFQLDRISSLKT
;
A
#
# COMPACT_ATOMS: atom_id res chain seq x y z
N MET A 1 27.78 -43.76 24.00
CA MET A 1 26.59 -42.98 23.58
C MET A 1 26.84 -41.53 23.99
N ILE A 2 27.49 -40.74 23.14
CA ILE A 2 26.95 -39.85 22.08
C ILE A 2 26.31 -38.56 22.65
N ALA A 3 27.04 -37.46 22.38
CA ALA A 3 26.62 -36.10 22.01
C ALA A 3 25.91 -35.13 22.99
N TRP A 4 26.60 -34.00 23.19
CA TRP A 4 26.18 -32.62 22.92
C TRP A 4 24.73 -32.39 22.44
N LEU A 5 24.07 -31.40 23.05
CA LEU A 5 23.32 -30.38 22.31
C LEU A 5 23.31 -29.07 23.12
N LYS A 6 24.07 -28.09 22.61
CA LYS A 6 23.83 -26.67 22.84
C LYS A 6 22.41 -26.37 22.40
N THR A 7 21.62 -25.71 23.23
CA THR A 7 20.49 -24.92 22.71
C THR A 7 20.94 -23.47 22.74
N ASP A 8 21.56 -23.06 21.65
CA ASP A 8 21.67 -21.66 21.26
C ASP A 8 20.25 -21.12 21.06
N SER A 9 19.63 -20.60 22.11
CA SER A 9 18.51 -19.66 21.96
C SER A 9 19.10 -18.30 21.63
N SER A 10 19.65 -18.18 20.42
CA SER A 10 19.98 -16.89 19.81
C SER A 10 18.68 -16.09 19.70
N PRO A 11 18.57 -14.87 20.25
CA PRO A 11 17.40 -14.05 20.00
C PRO A 11 17.38 -13.82 18.49
N ALA A 12 16.31 -14.30 17.85
CA ALA A 12 16.06 -14.04 16.45
C ALA A 12 16.30 -12.56 16.21
N LEU A 13 17.37 -12.25 15.48
CA LEU A 13 17.55 -10.97 14.84
C LEU A 13 16.38 -10.87 13.87
N ILE A 14 15.27 -10.33 14.38
CA ILE A 14 14.20 -9.77 13.59
C ILE A 14 14.91 -8.67 12.81
N GLY A 15 15.39 -9.02 11.62
CA GLY A 15 15.88 -8.08 10.65
C GLY A 15 14.71 -7.16 10.36
N MET A 16 14.65 -6.04 11.09
CA MET A 16 13.71 -4.99 10.83
C MET A 16 14.03 -4.54 9.41
N CYS A 17 13.20 -4.97 8.46
CA CYS A 17 13.32 -4.56 7.09
C CYS A 17 13.05 -3.05 7.07
N VAL A 18 14.13 -2.28 7.13
CA VAL A 18 14.04 -0.82 7.05
C VAL A 18 13.48 -0.52 5.68
N ASN A 19 12.36 0.21 5.64
CA ASN A 19 11.68 0.50 4.39
C ASN A 19 12.67 1.20 3.46
N LYS A 20 12.98 0.59 2.30
CA LYS A 20 14.01 1.12 1.38
C LYS A 20 13.64 2.49 0.81
N LYS A 21 12.35 2.84 0.89
CA LYS A 21 11.80 4.11 0.43
C LYS A 21 11.34 4.92 1.63
N VAL A 22 11.68 6.21 1.61
CA VAL A 22 11.06 7.19 2.50
C VAL A 22 9.60 7.32 2.05
N LEU A 23 8.70 6.67 2.79
CA LEU A 23 7.27 6.97 2.70
C LEU A 23 7.12 8.41 3.24
N GLY A 24 6.31 9.23 2.58
CA GLY A 24 6.16 10.65 2.93
C GLY A 24 5.69 10.89 4.37
N ARG A 25 5.29 12.13 4.67
CA ARG A 25 4.75 12.48 6.00
C ARG A 25 3.53 11.63 6.34
N SER A 26 3.31 11.38 7.63
CA SER A 26 2.14 10.62 8.09
C SER A 26 0.85 11.34 7.68
N ILE A 27 -0.22 10.57 7.46
CA ILE A 27 -1.55 11.13 7.19
C ILE A 27 -2.05 11.99 8.35
N GLU A 28 -1.60 11.70 9.57
CA GLU A 28 -1.95 12.45 10.78
C GLU A 28 -1.29 13.83 10.83
N GLU A 29 -0.17 14.02 10.10
CA GLU A 29 0.57 15.28 10.04
C GLU A 29 0.01 16.25 8.98
N ARG A 30 -1.08 15.89 8.30
CA ARG A 30 -1.69 16.75 7.29
C ARG A 30 -2.35 17.96 7.95
N ASP A 31 -2.38 19.08 7.22
CA ASP A 31 -3.04 20.29 7.71
C ASP A 31 -4.53 20.02 7.97
N PRO A 32 -5.06 20.39 9.15
CA PRO A 32 -6.46 20.12 9.49
C PRO A 32 -7.45 20.82 8.56
N GLY A 33 -7.06 21.94 7.93
CA GLY A 33 -7.88 22.68 6.98
C GLY A 33 -8.26 21.88 5.74
N ILE A 34 -7.47 20.86 5.37
CA ILE A 34 -7.79 19.93 4.27
C ILE A 34 -9.10 19.16 4.56
N ASN A 35 -9.48 18.98 5.84
CA ASN A 35 -10.73 18.32 6.20
C ASN A 35 -11.97 19.20 5.97
N GLU A 36 -11.80 20.51 5.79
CA GLU A 36 -12.91 21.43 5.51
C GLU A 36 -13.48 21.21 4.10
N ARG A 37 -12.73 20.55 3.20
CA ARG A 37 -13.15 20.17 1.82
C ARG A 37 -13.66 21.36 1.01
N THR A 38 -13.08 22.54 1.24
CA THR A 38 -13.50 23.81 0.66
C THR A 38 -12.81 24.11 -0.67
N GLU A 39 -11.66 23.48 -0.93
CA GLU A 39 -10.84 23.71 -2.12
C GLU A 39 -10.78 22.49 -3.05
N PHE A 40 -10.72 22.75 -4.36
CA PHE A 40 -10.57 21.73 -5.40
C PHE A 40 -9.09 21.32 -5.53
N GLY A 41 -8.85 20.03 -5.79
CA GLY A 41 -7.50 19.49 -6.04
C GLY A 41 -7.00 18.52 -4.99
N HIS A 42 -7.82 18.20 -3.98
CA HIS A 42 -7.54 17.13 -3.03
C HIS A 42 -8.12 15.82 -3.55
N TRP A 43 -7.25 14.98 -4.10
CA TRP A 43 -7.61 13.65 -4.62
C TRP A 43 -7.14 12.55 -3.67
N GLU A 44 -8.06 11.67 -3.27
CA GLU A 44 -7.77 10.42 -2.60
C GLU A 44 -7.70 9.29 -3.63
N CYS A 45 -6.85 8.30 -3.39
CA CYS A 45 -6.61 7.19 -4.30
C CYS A 45 -6.67 5.89 -3.50
N ASP A 46 -7.69 5.08 -3.77
CA ASP A 46 -7.90 3.79 -3.14
C ASP A 46 -7.67 2.67 -4.15
N LEU A 47 -7.05 1.59 -3.66
CA LEU A 47 -6.78 0.40 -4.46
C LEU A 47 -7.53 -0.80 -3.87
N MET A 48 -8.43 -1.40 -4.65
CA MET A 48 -9.13 -2.63 -4.27
C MET A 48 -8.67 -3.78 -5.13
N ILE A 49 -8.03 -4.78 -4.51
CA ILE A 49 -7.64 -6.03 -5.18
C ILE A 49 -8.80 -7.01 -5.03
N GLY A 50 -9.38 -7.44 -6.15
CA GLY A 50 -10.45 -8.44 -6.14
C GLY A 50 -9.92 -9.80 -5.68
N GLN A 51 -10.55 -10.40 -4.66
CA GLN A 51 -10.31 -11.81 -4.35
C GLN A 51 -11.27 -12.67 -5.19
N LYS A 52 -10.79 -13.21 -6.30
CA LYS A 52 -11.03 -14.61 -6.73
C LYS A 52 -10.46 -14.88 -8.12
N THR A 53 -9.66 -15.94 -8.16
CA THR A 53 -9.39 -16.81 -9.31
C THR A 53 -8.71 -16.16 -10.51
N GLY A 54 -7.38 -16.16 -10.51
CA GLY A 54 -6.54 -16.21 -11.71
C GLY A 54 -6.35 -14.90 -12.47
N ASP A 55 -7.39 -14.06 -12.50
CA ASP A 55 -7.35 -12.74 -13.12
C ASP A 55 -7.16 -11.73 -12.00
N ASP A 56 -5.93 -11.23 -11.89
CA ASP A 56 -5.53 -10.17 -10.95
C ASP A 56 -6.18 -8.82 -11.37
N GLU A 57 -7.51 -8.78 -11.31
CA GLU A 57 -8.32 -7.59 -11.55
C GLU A 57 -8.29 -6.70 -10.32
N VAL A 58 -7.87 -5.46 -10.54
CA VAL A 58 -7.77 -4.45 -9.51
C VAL A 58 -8.56 -3.23 -9.95
N LEU A 59 -9.26 -2.65 -8.98
CA LEU A 59 -10.00 -1.42 -9.18
C LEU A 59 -9.25 -0.29 -8.50
N LEU A 60 -8.79 0.67 -9.29
CA LEU A 60 -8.28 1.94 -8.81
C LEU A 60 -9.45 2.92 -8.71
N THR A 61 -9.65 3.50 -7.53
CA THR A 61 -10.66 4.53 -7.31
C THR A 61 -9.97 5.84 -6.97
N LEU A 62 -10.19 6.87 -7.77
CA LEU A 62 -9.78 8.24 -7.46
C LEU A 62 -11.00 9.03 -7.01
N ALA A 63 -10.92 9.67 -5.87
CA ALA A 63 -12.01 10.43 -5.28
C ALA A 63 -11.58 11.88 -5.03
N GLU A 64 -12.26 12.83 -5.67
CA GLU A 64 -12.08 14.26 -5.38
C GLU A 64 -12.91 14.64 -4.15
N ARG A 65 -12.31 15.33 -3.17
CA ARG A 65 -12.92 15.52 -1.85
C ARG A 65 -13.98 16.61 -1.75
N MET A 66 -13.87 17.63 -2.59
CA MET A 66 -14.76 18.79 -2.64
C MET A 66 -16.00 18.49 -3.50
N SER A 67 -15.81 18.06 -4.74
CA SER A 67 -16.87 17.73 -5.70
C SER A 67 -17.48 16.35 -5.47
N ARG A 68 -16.80 15.46 -4.73
CA ARG A 68 -17.19 14.06 -4.55
C ARG A 68 -17.34 13.32 -5.88
N GLU A 69 -16.55 13.71 -6.86
CA GLU A 69 -16.45 12.98 -8.12
C GLU A 69 -15.54 11.77 -7.94
N TYR A 70 -15.93 10.66 -8.56
CA TYR A 70 -15.22 9.39 -8.49
C TYR A 70 -14.85 8.92 -9.87
N TRP A 71 -13.57 8.57 -10.06
CA TRP A 71 -13.10 7.87 -11.24
C TRP A 71 -12.73 6.45 -10.85
N MET A 72 -13.42 5.49 -11.45
CA MET A 72 -13.20 4.07 -11.25
C MET A 72 -12.48 3.54 -12.48
N ILE A 73 -11.24 3.10 -12.30
CA ILE A 73 -10.38 2.63 -13.37
C ILE A 73 -10.09 1.15 -13.10
N PRO A 74 -10.75 0.23 -13.80
CA PRO A 74 -10.41 -1.18 -13.74
C PRO A 74 -9.07 -1.40 -14.46
N PHE A 75 -8.18 -2.19 -13.86
CA PHE A 75 -6.93 -2.58 -14.47
C PHE A 75 -6.60 -4.03 -14.20
N GLN A 76 -5.93 -4.66 -15.16
CA GLN A 76 -5.44 -6.03 -15.03
C GLN A 76 -3.94 -5.99 -14.69
N LEU A 77 -3.54 -6.63 -13.59
CA LEU A 77 -2.15 -6.61 -13.11
C LEU A 77 -1.17 -7.40 -14.01
N ASP A 78 -1.65 -8.29 -14.87
CA ASP A 78 -0.81 -9.00 -15.86
C ASP A 78 -0.10 -8.02 -16.82
N ARG A 79 -0.68 -6.83 -17.02
CA ARG A 79 -0.07 -5.76 -17.81
C ARG A 79 1.13 -5.09 -17.11
N ILE A 80 1.22 -5.14 -15.78
CA ILE A 80 2.30 -4.48 -15.03
C ILE A 80 3.51 -5.41 -14.87
N SER A 81 3.30 -6.72 -14.82
CA SER A 81 4.41 -7.70 -14.78
C SER A 81 5.24 -7.66 -16.06
N SER A 82 4.61 -7.38 -17.21
CA SER A 82 5.31 -7.23 -18.50
C SER A 82 6.07 -5.90 -18.66
N LEU A 83 5.83 -4.92 -17.80
CA LEU A 83 6.55 -3.63 -17.78
C LEU A 83 7.79 -3.65 -16.87
N LYS A 84 8.04 -4.73 -16.13
CA LYS A 84 9.30 -4.93 -15.40
C LYS A 84 10.34 -5.53 -16.35
N THR A 85 11.03 -4.67 -17.09
CA THR A 85 12.33 -4.98 -17.72
C THR A 85 13.45 -4.79 -16.70
#